data_AF-A0A506QQ23-F1
#
_entry.id   AF-A0A506QQ23-F1
#
_cell.length_a   1.000
_cell.length_b   1.000
_cell.length_c   1.000
_cell.angle_alpha   90.00
_cell.angle_beta   90.00
_cell.angle_gamma   90.00
#
_symmetry.space_group_name_H-M   'P 1'
#
loop_
_entity.id
_entity.type
_entity.pdbx_description
1 polymer ?
#
loop_
_entity_poly.entity_id
_entity_poly.type
_entity_poly.pdbx_seq_one_letter_code
_entity_poly.pdbx_strand_id
1 'polypeptide(L)'
;MLYLKLLPITFFPVLFWIIPHPEALTAQTWHIVGIYLAMLCGLVLRPFTDAVIMLIILGFASLVIEPVSLFAGFGSPMVWFIISAFIICKAFVITGLGKRIAYLLLKRYGKNTLTLGYLMMVTDTVLAPATGSNMSRSGGITFPIFRNIAEALGSTPENGSRRIGAYLTILMYVVSMGTSSLFLTGMATNSITVSLANEIMHVNLSWMVWFKAAVLPAGLVLLSAPWILYKLYAPELKSIDNVNEIAQKGLHALGPVKREEKLLIVFFVLGILGWMTGSVTGIAFIPVGLAFLASLLLFRVLSWNDVVSEKSAWQTFVWYGAFYGCAVALSKGGFYLYLVGVIKNYLDLSQLSEISAIGVLIFISLAVR
;
A
#
# COMPACT_ATOMS: atom_id res chain seq x y z
N MET A 1 13.58 6.73 -26.41
CA MET A 1 12.51 6.73 -25.40
C MET A 1 12.95 7.27 -24.04
N LEU A 2 14.10 6.87 -23.47
CA LEU A 2 14.55 7.37 -22.16
C LEU A 2 14.66 8.90 -22.09
N TYR A 3 15.33 9.53 -23.06
CA TYR A 3 15.48 10.99 -23.08
C TYR A 3 14.16 11.75 -23.12
N LEU A 4 13.15 11.23 -23.83
CA LEU A 4 11.80 11.82 -23.88
C LEU A 4 11.12 11.79 -22.50
N LYS A 5 11.40 10.77 -21.67
CA LYS A 5 10.89 10.68 -20.30
C LYS A 5 11.59 11.65 -19.35
N LEU A 6 12.85 11.99 -19.63
CA LEU A 6 13.64 12.93 -18.81
C LEU A 6 13.28 14.39 -19.09
N LEU A 7 12.79 14.72 -20.28
CA LEU A 7 12.38 16.08 -20.66
C LEU A 7 11.42 16.74 -19.65
N PRO A 8 10.26 16.17 -19.30
CA PRO A 8 9.36 16.80 -18.33
C PRO A 8 9.99 16.90 -16.93
N ILE A 9 10.87 15.96 -16.56
CA ILE A 9 11.52 15.93 -15.25
C ILE A 9 12.52 17.09 -15.11
N THR A 10 13.25 17.44 -16.17
CA THR A 10 14.16 18.60 -16.16
C THR A 10 13.43 19.91 -16.48
N PHE A 11 12.35 19.85 -17.26
CA PHE A 11 11.57 21.02 -17.65
C PHE A 11 10.92 21.73 -16.47
N PHE A 12 10.23 21.02 -15.56
CA PHE A 12 9.51 21.67 -14.46
C PHE A 12 10.41 22.45 -13.49
N PRO A 13 11.55 21.92 -13.01
CA PRO A 13 12.47 22.68 -12.17
C PRO A 13 12.97 23.95 -12.86
N VAL A 14 13.37 23.86 -14.13
CA VAL A 14 13.86 25.01 -14.91
C VAL A 14 12.76 26.05 -15.11
N LEU A 15 11.55 25.61 -15.47
CA LEU A 15 10.41 26.49 -15.67
C LEU A 15 10.07 27.28 -14.40
N PHE A 16 9.99 26.61 -13.25
CA PHE A 16 9.68 27.25 -11.97
C PHE A 16 10.84 28.10 -11.42
N TRP A 17 12.05 27.93 -11.94
CA TRP A 17 13.18 28.80 -11.63
C TRP A 17 13.14 30.12 -12.39
N ILE A 18 12.57 30.12 -13.60
CA ILE A 18 12.50 31.30 -14.48
C ILE A 18 11.21 32.08 -14.25
N ILE A 19 10.09 31.39 -14.00
CA ILE A 19 8.79 32.03 -13.75
C ILE A 19 8.80 32.71 -12.38
N PRO A 20 8.42 34.00 -12.29
CA PRO A 20 8.34 34.70 -11.02
C PRO A 20 7.36 33.98 -10.09
N HIS A 21 7.73 33.84 -8.82
CA HIS A 21 6.86 33.24 -7.83
C HIS A 21 5.67 34.16 -7.51
N PRO A 22 4.51 33.61 -7.15
CA PRO A 22 3.39 34.40 -6.62
C PRO A 22 3.80 35.14 -5.35
N GLU A 23 3.25 36.33 -5.11
CA GLU A 23 3.52 37.12 -3.88
C GLU A 23 3.20 36.37 -2.59
N ALA A 24 2.24 35.45 -2.64
CA ALA A 24 1.83 34.62 -1.50
C ALA A 24 2.88 33.57 -1.09
N LEU A 25 3.91 33.33 -1.89
CA LEU A 25 4.90 32.27 -1.67
C LEU A 25 6.33 32.84 -1.67
N THR A 26 7.25 32.15 -1.02
CA THR A 26 8.68 32.46 -1.13
C THR A 26 9.26 31.86 -2.42
N ALA A 27 10.34 32.46 -2.94
CA ALA A 27 11.08 31.91 -4.07
C ALA A 27 11.55 30.46 -3.82
N GLN A 28 12.01 30.16 -2.60
CA GLN A 28 12.43 28.81 -2.22
C GLN A 28 11.28 27.82 -2.31
N THR A 29 10.11 28.14 -1.75
CA THR A 29 8.90 27.29 -1.84
C THR A 29 8.53 27.05 -3.30
N TRP A 30 8.58 28.10 -4.12
CA TRP A 30 8.26 28.03 -5.55
C TRP A 30 9.22 27.10 -6.32
N HIS A 31 10.51 27.16 -6.05
CA HIS A 31 11.48 26.24 -6.66
C HIS A 31 11.25 24.79 -6.21
N ILE A 32 10.87 24.57 -4.94
CA ILE A 32 10.49 23.23 -4.44
C ILE A 32 9.26 22.70 -5.20
N VAL A 33 8.32 23.55 -5.65
CA VAL A 33 7.19 23.11 -6.49
C VAL A 33 7.70 22.50 -7.79
N GLY A 34 8.64 23.16 -8.46
CA GLY A 34 9.25 22.64 -9.69
C GLY A 34 9.93 21.28 -9.49
N ILE A 35 10.68 21.13 -8.38
CA ILE A 35 11.30 19.86 -7.99
C ILE A 35 10.25 18.79 -7.68
N TYR A 36 9.19 19.15 -6.97
CA TYR A 36 8.11 18.22 -6.62
C TYR A 36 7.35 17.74 -7.86
N LEU A 37 7.13 18.60 -8.85
CA LEU A 37 6.59 18.20 -10.16
C LEU A 37 7.56 17.28 -10.92
N ALA A 38 8.86 17.54 -10.87
CA ALA A 38 9.86 16.62 -11.41
C ALA A 38 9.79 15.24 -10.74
N MET A 39 9.63 15.20 -9.41
CA MET A 39 9.44 13.96 -8.65
C MET A 39 8.18 13.21 -9.11
N LEU A 40 7.04 13.90 -9.25
CA LEU A 40 5.80 13.32 -9.76
C LEU A 40 5.98 12.74 -11.18
N CYS A 41 6.58 13.51 -12.09
CA CYS A 41 6.90 13.03 -13.44
C CYS A 41 7.85 11.83 -13.41
N GLY A 42 8.84 11.82 -12.52
CA GLY A 42 9.74 10.69 -12.31
C GLY A 42 9.01 9.40 -11.92
N LEU A 43 8.07 9.48 -10.97
CA LEU A 43 7.27 8.34 -10.50
C LEU A 43 6.28 7.82 -11.54
N VAL A 44 5.73 8.71 -12.37
CA VAL A 44 4.75 8.36 -13.41
C VAL A 44 5.45 7.79 -14.65
N LEU A 45 6.47 8.49 -15.16
CA LEU A 45 7.13 8.12 -16.42
C LEU A 45 8.12 6.97 -16.24
N ARG A 46 8.63 6.79 -15.01
CA ARG A 46 9.57 5.73 -14.62
C ARG A 46 10.71 5.56 -15.62
N PRO A 47 11.57 6.60 -15.82
CA PRO A 47 12.78 6.45 -16.62
C PRO A 47 13.77 5.48 -15.96
N PHE A 48 13.75 5.42 -14.63
CA PHE A 48 14.49 4.51 -13.76
C PHE A 48 13.54 3.95 -12.69
N THR A 49 14.06 3.12 -11.76
CA THR A 49 13.31 2.71 -10.58
C THR A 49 13.00 3.91 -9.69
N ASP A 50 11.88 3.85 -8.96
CA ASP A 50 11.36 4.95 -8.14
C ASP A 50 12.41 5.52 -7.18
N ALA A 51 13.19 4.66 -6.53
CA ALA A 51 14.28 5.09 -5.65
C ALA A 51 15.43 5.80 -6.39
N VAL A 52 15.84 5.29 -7.55
CA VAL A 52 16.95 5.84 -8.32
C VAL A 52 16.59 7.21 -8.88
N ILE A 53 15.39 7.36 -9.45
CA ILE A 53 14.97 8.67 -9.99
C ILE A 53 14.84 9.71 -8.88
N MET A 54 14.39 9.33 -7.68
CA MET A 54 14.35 10.24 -6.53
C MET A 54 15.72 10.67 -6.05
N LEU A 55 16.69 9.77 -6.01
CA LEU A 55 18.07 10.12 -5.66
C LEU A 55 18.70 11.07 -6.67
N ILE A 56 18.45 10.84 -7.97
CA ILE A 56 18.91 11.73 -9.04
C ILE A 56 18.32 13.14 -8.83
N ILE A 57 17.00 13.24 -8.69
CA ILE A 57 16.32 14.53 -8.52
C ILE A 57 16.81 15.24 -7.24
N LEU A 58 16.88 14.54 -6.11
CA LEU A 58 17.37 15.10 -4.85
C LEU A 58 18.83 15.56 -4.95
N GLY A 59 19.70 14.76 -5.58
CA GLY A 59 21.12 15.07 -5.71
C GLY A 59 21.40 16.31 -6.56
N PHE A 60 20.62 16.53 -7.62
CA PHE A 60 20.71 17.78 -8.39
C PHE A 60 20.02 18.95 -7.69
N ALA A 61 18.86 18.72 -7.07
CA ALA A 61 18.14 19.76 -6.34
C ALA A 61 18.94 20.29 -5.15
N SER A 62 19.75 19.45 -4.48
CA SER A 62 20.56 19.85 -3.33
C SER A 62 21.75 20.75 -3.69
N LEU A 63 22.06 20.93 -4.98
CA LEU A 63 23.04 21.92 -5.44
C LEU A 63 22.51 23.34 -5.36
N VAL A 64 21.18 23.51 -5.34
CA VAL A 64 20.51 24.82 -5.45
C VAL A 64 19.48 25.10 -4.35
N ILE A 65 19.05 24.07 -3.62
CA ILE A 65 18.17 24.18 -2.45
C ILE A 65 18.85 23.57 -1.23
N GLU A 66 18.65 24.20 -0.08
CA GLU A 66 19.17 23.69 1.20
C GLU A 66 18.80 22.22 1.44
N PRO A 67 19.80 21.35 1.67
CA PRO A 67 19.57 19.93 1.89
C PRO A 67 18.61 19.63 3.04
N VAL A 68 18.61 20.44 4.11
CA VAL A 68 17.73 20.22 5.26
C VAL A 68 16.25 20.14 4.82
N SER A 69 15.82 21.00 3.90
CA SER A 69 14.44 21.02 3.41
C SER A 69 14.12 19.83 2.52
N LEU A 70 15.06 19.40 1.68
CA LEU A 70 14.87 18.29 0.74
C LEU A 70 14.91 16.91 1.42
N PHE A 71 15.74 16.75 2.45
CA PHE A 71 15.99 15.47 3.12
C PHE A 71 15.19 15.31 4.43
N ALA A 72 14.44 16.32 4.88
CA ALA A 72 13.66 16.27 6.13
C ALA A 72 12.71 15.06 6.22
N GLY A 73 12.18 14.60 5.09
CA GLY A 73 11.25 13.46 5.06
C GLY A 73 11.86 12.17 5.59
N PHE A 74 13.17 11.94 5.43
CA PHE A 74 13.85 10.74 5.94
C PHE A 74 13.87 10.66 7.48
N GLY A 75 13.72 11.79 8.17
CA GLY A 75 13.56 11.85 9.63
C GLY A 75 12.11 11.70 10.10
N SER A 76 11.15 11.60 9.19
CA SER A 76 9.73 11.53 9.55
C SER A 76 9.36 10.19 10.20
N PRO A 77 8.68 10.19 11.37
CA PRO A 77 8.13 8.97 11.96
C PRO A 77 7.24 8.19 11.00
N MET A 78 6.57 8.90 10.09
CA MET A 78 5.68 8.32 9.11
C MET A 78 6.43 7.47 8.08
N VAL A 79 7.57 7.98 7.60
CA VAL A 79 8.42 7.26 6.65
C VAL A 79 8.94 5.97 7.31
N TRP A 80 9.41 6.05 8.55
CA TRP A 80 9.85 4.88 9.33
C TRP A 80 8.73 3.87 9.60
N PHE A 81 7.51 4.36 9.84
CA PHE A 81 6.33 3.49 9.98
C PHE A 81 6.05 2.69 8.71
N ILE A 82 6.07 3.32 7.54
CA ILE A 82 5.82 2.62 6.27
C ILE A 82 6.87 1.53 6.04
N ILE A 83 8.15 1.82 6.22
CA ILE A 83 9.22 0.81 6.10
C ILE A 83 8.97 -0.34 7.07
N SER A 84 8.59 -0.03 8.31
CA SER A 84 8.31 -1.03 9.34
C SER A 84 7.19 -1.96 8.92
N ALA A 85 6.13 -1.44 8.29
CA ALA A 85 5.03 -2.23 7.78
C ALA A 85 5.43 -3.16 6.61
N PHE A 86 6.40 -2.77 5.78
CA PHE A 86 6.99 -3.67 4.77
C PHE A 86 7.83 -4.78 5.43
N ILE A 87 8.65 -4.43 6.43
CA ILE A 87 9.47 -5.40 7.17
C ILE A 87 8.60 -6.37 7.97
N ILE A 88 7.52 -5.92 8.59
CA ILE A 88 6.55 -6.80 9.28
C ILE A 88 5.94 -7.78 8.27
N CYS A 89 5.62 -7.34 7.05
CA CYS A 89 5.14 -8.24 6.00
C CYS A 89 6.15 -9.36 5.68
N LYS A 90 7.46 -9.07 5.73
CA LYS A 90 8.52 -10.08 5.59
C LYS A 90 8.43 -11.16 6.66
N ALA A 91 8.06 -10.81 7.90
CA ALA A 91 7.87 -11.78 8.98
C ALA A 91 6.82 -12.84 8.63
N PHE A 92 5.69 -12.44 8.03
CA PHE A 92 4.66 -13.38 7.58
C PHE A 92 5.16 -14.33 6.48
N VAL A 93 6.04 -13.85 5.61
CA VAL A 93 6.64 -14.66 4.54
C VAL A 93 7.63 -15.67 5.11
N ILE A 94 8.57 -15.25 5.96
CA ILE A 94 9.64 -16.13 6.45
C ILE A 94 9.14 -17.15 7.48
N THR A 95 8.19 -16.77 8.33
CA THR A 95 7.61 -17.68 9.33
C THR A 95 6.71 -18.75 8.69
N GLY A 96 6.18 -18.47 7.50
CA GLY A 96 5.21 -19.33 6.83
C GLY A 96 3.80 -19.22 7.38
N LEU A 97 3.54 -18.33 8.35
CA LEU A 97 2.24 -18.17 8.99
C LEU A 97 1.11 -17.92 7.97
N GLY A 98 1.34 -17.04 7.00
CA GLY A 98 0.35 -16.75 5.96
C GLY A 98 0.01 -17.97 5.10
N LYS A 99 1.01 -18.79 4.76
CA LYS A 99 0.81 -20.07 4.05
C LYS A 99 0.03 -21.06 4.91
N ARG A 100 0.34 -21.14 6.21
CA ARG A 100 -0.36 -22.04 7.14
C ARG A 100 -1.84 -21.67 7.26
N ILE A 101 -2.16 -20.39 7.45
CA ILE A 101 -3.55 -19.90 7.51
C ILE A 101 -4.30 -20.30 6.23
N ALA A 102 -3.70 -20.07 5.06
CA ALA A 102 -4.33 -20.40 3.80
C ALA A 102 -4.56 -21.92 3.64
N TYR A 103 -3.59 -22.77 3.96
CA TYR A 103 -3.78 -24.23 3.86
C TYR A 103 -4.81 -24.77 4.87
N LEU A 104 -4.88 -24.20 6.08
CA LEU A 104 -5.92 -24.56 7.06
C LEU A 104 -7.33 -24.20 6.54
N LEU A 105 -7.47 -23.02 5.93
CA LEU A 105 -8.71 -22.59 5.30
C LEU A 105 -9.06 -23.46 4.08
N LEU A 106 -8.08 -23.78 3.25
CA LEU A 106 -8.21 -24.64 2.07
C LEU A 106 -8.70 -26.04 2.45
N LYS A 107 -8.08 -26.66 3.46
CA LYS A 107 -8.47 -27.99 3.97
C LYS A 107 -9.94 -28.03 4.43
N ARG A 108 -10.44 -26.92 4.99
CA ARG A 108 -11.79 -26.90 5.57
C ARG A 108 -12.88 -26.55 4.56
N TYR A 109 -12.58 -25.67 3.59
CA TYR A 109 -13.62 -25.07 2.74
C TYR A 109 -13.30 -25.09 1.23
N GLY A 110 -12.18 -25.67 0.80
CA GLY A 110 -11.69 -25.56 -0.58
C GLY A 110 -12.38 -26.43 -1.64
N LYS A 111 -13.47 -27.14 -1.31
CA LYS A 111 -14.07 -28.15 -2.21
C LYS A 111 -14.67 -27.58 -3.51
N ASN A 112 -15.05 -26.31 -3.52
CA ASN A 112 -15.66 -25.64 -4.67
C ASN A 112 -14.87 -24.40 -5.06
N THR A 113 -14.81 -24.10 -6.36
CA THR A 113 -14.00 -22.99 -6.89
C THR A 113 -14.51 -21.60 -6.47
N LEU A 114 -15.82 -21.44 -6.26
CA LEU A 114 -16.37 -20.21 -5.68
C LEU A 114 -15.90 -20.03 -4.23
N THR A 115 -16.02 -21.08 -3.40
CA THR A 115 -15.56 -21.04 -2.01
C THR A 115 -14.07 -20.79 -1.93
N LEU A 116 -13.28 -21.34 -2.86
CA LEU A 116 -11.85 -21.03 -2.98
C LEU A 116 -11.59 -19.53 -3.22
N GLY A 117 -12.42 -18.87 -4.02
CA GLY A 117 -12.35 -17.41 -4.19
C GLY A 117 -12.66 -16.64 -2.91
N TYR A 118 -13.66 -17.06 -2.14
CA TYR A 118 -13.92 -16.49 -0.81
C TYR A 118 -12.77 -16.76 0.18
N LEU A 119 -12.13 -17.93 0.12
CA LEU A 119 -10.97 -18.22 0.96
C LEU A 119 -9.79 -17.31 0.65
N MET A 120 -9.55 -16.99 -0.62
CA MET A 120 -8.56 -15.99 -1.03
C MET A 120 -8.84 -14.64 -0.39
N MET A 121 -10.09 -14.17 -0.53
CA MET A 121 -10.54 -12.91 0.05
C MET A 121 -10.36 -12.87 1.57
N VAL A 122 -10.79 -13.92 2.29
CA VAL A 122 -10.62 -13.99 3.75
C VAL A 122 -9.15 -14.04 4.14
N THR A 123 -8.33 -14.83 3.44
CA THR A 123 -6.89 -14.95 3.72
C THR A 123 -6.20 -13.59 3.58
N ASP A 124 -6.45 -12.88 2.48
CA ASP A 124 -5.86 -11.56 2.25
C ASP A 124 -6.37 -10.52 3.26
N THR A 125 -7.66 -10.57 3.60
CA THR A 125 -8.29 -9.68 4.60
C THR A 125 -7.70 -9.87 5.98
N VAL A 126 -7.43 -11.11 6.41
CA VAL A 126 -6.82 -11.40 7.71
C VAL A 126 -5.39 -10.88 7.79
N LEU A 127 -4.65 -10.88 6.68
CA LEU A 127 -3.26 -10.41 6.64
C LEU A 127 -3.16 -8.89 6.49
N ALA A 128 -4.13 -8.25 5.84
CA ALA A 128 -4.09 -6.85 5.46
C ALA A 128 -3.86 -5.81 6.59
N PRO A 129 -4.40 -5.96 7.82
CA PRO A 129 -4.30 -4.94 8.85
C PRO A 129 -2.87 -4.54 9.22
N ALA A 130 -1.88 -5.42 9.09
CA ALA A 130 -0.50 -5.11 9.46
C ALA A 130 0.51 -5.24 8.31
N THR A 131 0.04 -5.30 7.07
CA THR A 131 0.90 -5.39 5.89
C THR A 131 0.83 -4.08 5.11
N GLY A 132 1.85 -3.23 5.27
CA GLY A 132 1.94 -1.93 4.57
C GLY A 132 2.13 -2.02 3.06
N SER A 133 2.43 -3.22 2.56
CA SER A 133 2.64 -3.51 1.14
C SER A 133 1.63 -4.54 0.66
N ASN A 134 0.69 -4.07 -0.14
CA ASN A 134 -0.28 -4.93 -0.81
C ASN A 134 0.39 -5.88 -1.82
N MET A 135 1.45 -5.42 -2.50
CA MET A 135 2.27 -6.25 -3.38
C MET A 135 3.01 -7.35 -2.62
N SER A 136 3.58 -7.06 -1.45
CA SER A 136 4.28 -8.07 -0.65
C SER A 136 3.31 -9.05 0.01
N ARG A 137 2.16 -8.58 0.51
CA ARG A 137 1.09 -9.45 1.04
C ARG A 137 0.50 -10.33 -0.07
N SER A 138 -0.09 -9.71 -1.08
CA SER A 138 -0.85 -10.41 -2.11
C SER A 138 0.08 -11.19 -3.02
N GLY A 139 1.20 -10.60 -3.45
CA GLY A 139 2.17 -11.22 -4.34
C GLY A 139 3.15 -12.18 -3.66
N GLY A 140 3.53 -11.92 -2.41
CA GLY A 140 4.51 -12.73 -1.67
C GLY A 140 3.89 -13.85 -0.84
N ILE A 141 2.65 -13.69 -0.38
CA ILE A 141 1.95 -14.68 0.47
C ILE A 141 0.80 -15.32 -0.29
N THR A 142 -0.21 -14.53 -0.66
CA THR A 142 -1.48 -15.05 -1.19
C THR A 142 -1.28 -15.69 -2.58
N PHE A 143 -0.60 -15.01 -3.49
CA PHE A 143 -0.42 -15.42 -4.88
C PHE A 143 0.29 -16.78 -5.07
N PRO A 144 1.44 -17.06 -4.45
CA PRO A 144 2.10 -18.36 -4.60
C PRO A 144 1.20 -19.53 -4.17
N ILE A 145 0.33 -19.32 -3.19
CA ILE A 145 -0.57 -20.37 -2.69
C ILE A 145 -1.63 -20.69 -3.75
N PHE A 146 -2.34 -19.68 -4.23
CA PHE A 146 -3.39 -19.87 -5.23
C PHE A 146 -2.85 -20.24 -6.62
N ARG A 147 -1.63 -19.79 -6.94
CA ARG A 147 -0.88 -20.26 -8.11
C ARG A 147 -0.56 -21.74 -8.02
N ASN A 148 0.01 -22.20 -6.90
CA ASN A 148 0.32 -23.62 -6.69
C ASN A 148 -0.95 -24.49 -6.75
N ILE A 149 -2.09 -23.99 -6.26
CA ILE A 149 -3.39 -24.69 -6.39
C ILE A 149 -3.81 -24.76 -7.85
N ALA A 150 -3.72 -23.66 -8.60
CA ALA A 150 -4.05 -23.65 -10.02
C ALA A 150 -3.17 -24.63 -10.83
N GLU A 151 -1.86 -24.61 -10.60
CA GLU A 151 -0.90 -25.52 -11.25
C GLU A 151 -1.15 -26.98 -10.86
N ALA A 152 -1.43 -27.29 -9.60
CA ALA A 152 -1.78 -28.63 -9.14
C ALA A 152 -3.09 -29.17 -9.74
N LEU A 153 -3.96 -28.28 -10.21
CA LEU A 153 -5.20 -28.60 -10.93
C LEU A 153 -5.02 -28.55 -12.45
N GLY A 154 -3.77 -28.49 -12.93
CA GLY A 154 -3.42 -28.46 -14.35
C GLY A 154 -3.94 -27.21 -15.06
N SER A 155 -3.93 -26.06 -14.37
CA SER A 155 -4.29 -24.75 -14.93
C SER A 155 -3.04 -23.86 -14.94
N THR A 156 -2.43 -23.70 -16.12
CA THR A 156 -1.27 -22.82 -16.35
C THR A 156 -1.58 -21.78 -17.43
N PRO A 157 -0.78 -20.71 -17.58
CA PRO A 157 -0.95 -19.75 -18.66
C PRO A 157 -0.95 -20.40 -20.06
N GLU A 158 -0.11 -21.41 -20.25
CA GLU A 158 0.09 -22.13 -21.51
C GLU A 158 -0.92 -23.27 -21.72
N ASN A 159 -1.52 -23.79 -20.64
CA ASN A 159 -2.41 -24.94 -20.70
C ASN A 159 -3.61 -24.76 -19.76
N GLY A 160 -4.78 -24.49 -20.35
CA GLY A 160 -6.04 -24.46 -19.61
C GLY A 160 -6.10 -23.36 -18.54
N SER A 161 -5.65 -22.14 -18.86
CA SER A 161 -5.68 -20.99 -17.93
C SER A 161 -7.09 -20.69 -17.37
N ARG A 162 -8.13 -20.99 -18.15
CA ARG A 162 -9.55 -20.84 -17.80
C ARG A 162 -10.08 -21.92 -16.85
N ARG A 163 -9.34 -23.02 -16.63
CA ARG A 163 -9.73 -24.05 -15.65
C ARG A 163 -9.96 -23.46 -14.28
N ILE A 164 -9.00 -22.67 -13.78
CA ILE A 164 -9.16 -21.92 -12.52
C ILE A 164 -8.21 -20.73 -12.38
N GLY A 165 -7.01 -20.80 -12.98
CA GLY A 165 -5.93 -19.84 -12.76
C GLY A 165 -6.29 -18.41 -13.12
N ALA A 166 -6.97 -18.21 -14.27
CA ALA A 166 -7.36 -16.89 -14.74
C ALA A 166 -8.40 -16.23 -13.81
N TYR A 167 -9.37 -17.00 -13.31
CA TYR A 167 -10.35 -16.53 -12.32
C TYR A 167 -9.66 -16.11 -11.01
N LEU A 168 -8.77 -16.95 -10.47
CA LEU A 168 -8.05 -16.66 -9.23
C LEU A 168 -7.14 -15.43 -9.38
N THR A 169 -6.50 -15.27 -10.55
CA THR A 169 -5.59 -14.15 -10.80
C THR A 169 -6.34 -12.81 -10.84
N ILE A 170 -7.46 -12.75 -11.55
CA ILE A 170 -8.29 -11.53 -11.61
C ILE A 170 -8.91 -11.25 -10.24
N LEU A 171 -9.40 -12.29 -9.55
CA LEU A 171 -9.96 -12.12 -8.21
C LEU A 171 -8.94 -11.57 -7.22
N MET A 172 -7.70 -12.07 -7.29
CA MET A 172 -6.61 -11.60 -6.43
C MET A 172 -6.39 -10.10 -6.55
N TYR A 173 -6.46 -9.55 -7.76
CA TYR A 173 -6.32 -8.12 -7.97
C TYR A 173 -7.44 -7.34 -7.26
N VAL A 174 -8.70 -7.74 -7.46
CA VAL A 174 -9.85 -7.07 -6.83
C VAL A 174 -9.79 -7.19 -5.31
N VAL A 175 -9.47 -8.38 -4.80
CA VAL A 175 -9.29 -8.64 -3.37
C VAL A 175 -8.16 -7.78 -2.80
N SER A 176 -7.00 -7.78 -3.45
CA SER A 176 -5.83 -7.01 -3.02
C SER A 176 -6.14 -5.52 -2.91
N MET A 177 -6.83 -4.94 -3.90
CA MET A 177 -7.26 -3.54 -3.87
C MET A 177 -8.33 -3.29 -2.80
N GLY A 178 -9.29 -4.20 -2.64
CA GLY A 178 -10.36 -4.07 -1.64
C GLY A 178 -9.83 -4.12 -0.21
N THR A 179 -8.98 -5.09 0.12
CA THR A 179 -8.38 -5.22 1.45
C THR A 179 -7.40 -4.09 1.74
N SER A 180 -6.70 -3.61 0.72
CA SER A 180 -5.88 -2.41 0.83
C SER A 180 -6.69 -1.16 1.11
N SER A 181 -7.90 -1.03 0.56
CA SER A 181 -8.78 0.11 0.85
C SER A 181 -9.40 0.01 2.25
N LEU A 182 -9.68 -1.21 2.71
CA LEU A 182 -10.32 -1.49 4.01
C LEU A 182 -9.52 -1.01 5.22
N PHE A 183 -8.19 -1.17 5.20
CA PHE A 183 -7.32 -0.82 6.32
C PHE A 183 -6.39 0.35 5.98
N LEU A 184 -6.24 1.30 6.90
CA LEU A 184 -5.30 2.43 6.75
C LEU A 184 -3.88 1.94 6.44
N THR A 185 -3.51 0.83 7.06
CA THR A 185 -2.21 0.15 6.96
C THR A 185 -2.14 -0.88 5.84
N GLY A 186 -3.21 -1.04 5.04
CA GLY A 186 -3.29 -2.05 3.98
C GLY A 186 -2.57 -1.66 2.68
N MET A 187 -2.17 -0.40 2.53
CA MET A 187 -1.32 0.12 1.45
C MET A 187 -0.62 1.40 1.91
N ALA A 188 0.62 1.60 1.47
CA ALA A 188 1.40 2.80 1.78
C ALA A 188 0.63 4.09 1.48
N THR A 189 0.00 4.20 0.30
CA THR A 189 -0.73 5.41 -0.16
C THR A 189 -1.81 5.89 0.81
N ASN A 190 -2.51 4.98 1.50
CA ASN A 190 -3.51 5.35 2.51
C ASN A 190 -2.85 6.08 3.67
N SER A 191 -1.75 5.52 4.16
CA SER A 191 -0.98 6.08 5.25
C SER A 191 -0.42 7.46 4.83
N ILE A 192 0.09 7.59 3.60
CA ILE A 192 0.53 8.89 3.03
C ILE A 192 -0.60 9.91 3.04
N THR A 193 -1.77 9.52 2.54
CA THR A 193 -2.95 10.39 2.44
C THR A 193 -3.37 10.90 3.81
N VAL A 194 -3.47 10.00 4.79
CA VAL A 194 -3.81 10.35 6.18
C VAL A 194 -2.77 11.31 6.77
N SER A 195 -1.49 11.04 6.57
CA SER A 195 -0.42 11.88 7.11
C SER A 195 -0.45 13.30 6.54
N LEU A 196 -0.58 13.44 5.22
CA LEU A 196 -0.65 14.75 4.57
C LEU A 196 -1.95 15.47 4.89
N ALA A 197 -3.08 14.77 4.96
CA ALA A 197 -4.35 15.37 5.35
C ALA A 197 -4.29 15.93 6.78
N ASN A 198 -3.75 15.16 7.73
CA ASN A 198 -3.57 15.62 9.11
C ASN A 198 -2.59 16.81 9.18
N GLU A 199 -1.51 16.82 8.40
CA GLU A 199 -0.53 17.91 8.38
C GLU A 199 -1.09 19.20 7.76
N ILE A 200 -1.78 19.09 6.62
CA ILE A 200 -2.24 20.25 5.83
C ILE A 200 -3.57 20.81 6.35
N MET A 201 -4.51 19.92 6.67
CA MET A 201 -5.88 20.30 7.06
C MET A 201 -6.08 20.32 8.57
N HIS A 202 -5.06 19.93 9.35
CA HIS A 202 -5.13 19.82 10.81
C HIS A 202 -6.29 18.95 11.31
N VAL A 203 -6.66 17.92 10.54
CA VAL A 203 -7.67 16.92 10.91
C VAL A 203 -7.05 15.78 11.72
N ASN A 204 -7.89 14.98 12.36
CA ASN A 204 -7.47 13.80 13.13
C ASN A 204 -7.97 12.50 12.49
N LEU A 205 -7.39 12.15 11.34
CA LEU A 205 -7.62 10.86 10.72
C LEU A 205 -6.76 9.80 11.43
N SER A 206 -7.42 8.93 12.18
CA SER A 206 -6.83 7.77 12.86
C SER A 206 -7.19 6.45 12.16
N TRP A 207 -6.52 5.37 12.57
CA TRP A 207 -6.77 4.03 12.02
C TRP A 207 -8.24 3.61 12.14
N MET A 208 -8.86 3.86 13.31
CA MET A 208 -10.26 3.49 13.54
C MET A 208 -11.24 4.37 12.77
N VAL A 209 -10.93 5.66 12.58
CA VAL A 209 -11.73 6.56 11.73
C VAL A 209 -11.73 6.06 10.29
N TRP A 210 -10.56 5.71 9.75
CA TRP A 210 -10.43 5.10 8.43
C TRP A 210 -11.24 3.81 8.31
N PHE A 211 -11.05 2.87 9.25
CA PHE A 211 -11.72 1.58 9.21
C PHE A 211 -13.24 1.73 9.23
N LYS A 212 -13.79 2.60 10.08
CA LYS A 212 -15.24 2.86 10.13
C LYS A 212 -15.78 3.42 8.81
N ALA A 213 -15.03 4.30 8.16
CA ALA A 213 -15.42 4.85 6.86
C ALA A 213 -15.31 3.81 5.73
N ALA A 214 -14.29 2.95 5.78
CA ALA A 214 -13.98 2.00 4.70
C ALA A 214 -14.71 0.65 4.82
N VAL A 215 -15.10 0.22 6.02
CA VAL A 215 -15.61 -1.14 6.26
C VAL A 215 -16.85 -1.47 5.43
N LEU A 216 -17.79 -0.53 5.29
CA LEU A 216 -19.00 -0.76 4.52
C LEU A 216 -18.70 -0.81 3.00
N PRO A 217 -18.14 0.24 2.36
CA PRO A 217 -17.90 0.19 0.91
C PRO A 217 -16.89 -0.88 0.50
N ALA A 218 -15.74 -0.99 1.19
CA ALA A 218 -14.74 -2.00 0.87
C ALA A 218 -15.23 -3.42 1.20
N GLY A 219 -15.97 -3.59 2.31
CA GLY A 219 -16.58 -4.86 2.68
C GLY A 219 -17.59 -5.35 1.66
N LEU A 220 -18.43 -4.47 1.12
CA LEU A 220 -19.37 -4.81 0.05
C LEU A 220 -18.63 -5.29 -1.21
N VAL A 221 -17.57 -4.59 -1.63
CA VAL A 221 -16.75 -5.00 -2.77
C VAL A 221 -16.08 -6.35 -2.49
N LEU A 222 -15.47 -6.54 -1.32
CA LEU A 222 -14.78 -7.77 -0.97
C LEU A 222 -15.72 -8.98 -0.91
N LEU A 223 -16.90 -8.83 -0.29
CA LEU A 223 -17.87 -9.91 -0.17
C LEU A 223 -18.52 -10.24 -1.52
N SER A 224 -18.78 -9.24 -2.36
CA SER A 224 -19.41 -9.46 -3.67
C SER A 224 -18.42 -9.91 -4.74
N ALA A 225 -17.14 -9.53 -4.66
CA ALA A 225 -16.16 -9.76 -5.73
C ALA A 225 -15.99 -11.22 -6.15
N PRO A 226 -15.82 -12.21 -5.24
CA PRO A 226 -15.75 -13.62 -5.64
C PRO A 226 -16.99 -14.06 -6.42
N TRP A 227 -18.18 -13.67 -5.97
CA TRP A 227 -19.43 -14.07 -6.61
C TRP A 227 -19.67 -13.37 -7.95
N ILE A 228 -19.47 -12.05 -8.03
CA ILE A 228 -19.61 -11.28 -9.28
C ILE A 228 -18.65 -11.82 -10.32
N LEU A 229 -17.38 -11.98 -9.97
CA LEU A 229 -16.39 -12.49 -10.92
C LEU A 229 -16.67 -13.94 -11.30
N TYR A 230 -17.22 -14.75 -10.40
CA TYR A 230 -17.65 -16.11 -10.72
C TYR A 230 -18.81 -16.14 -11.73
N LYS A 231 -19.65 -15.11 -11.77
CA LYS A 231 -20.71 -14.96 -12.78
C LYS A 231 -20.16 -14.43 -14.12
N LEU A 232 -19.27 -13.44 -14.08
CA LEU A 232 -18.73 -12.79 -15.28
C LEU A 232 -17.64 -13.61 -15.99
N TYR A 233 -16.78 -14.27 -15.21
CA TYR A 233 -15.58 -14.93 -15.70
C TYR A 233 -15.36 -16.29 -15.04
N ALA A 234 -16.44 -17.07 -14.97
CA ALA A 234 -16.50 -18.34 -14.26
C ALA A 234 -15.35 -19.29 -14.65
N PRO A 235 -14.71 -19.97 -13.67
CA PRO A 235 -13.74 -21.03 -13.96
C PRO A 235 -14.45 -22.24 -14.58
N GLU A 236 -13.79 -22.97 -15.49
CA GLU A 236 -14.33 -24.21 -16.06
C GLU A 236 -14.45 -25.31 -14.99
N LEU A 237 -13.46 -25.39 -14.09
CA LEU A 237 -13.51 -26.30 -12.95
C LEU A 237 -14.44 -25.74 -11.87
N LYS A 238 -15.34 -26.58 -11.36
CA LYS A 238 -16.36 -26.21 -10.36
C LYS A 238 -16.12 -26.86 -9.00
N SER A 239 -15.74 -28.13 -9.00
CA SER A 239 -15.37 -28.92 -7.83
C SER A 239 -13.88 -29.26 -7.83
N ILE A 240 -13.30 -29.42 -6.64
CA ILE A 240 -11.90 -29.79 -6.43
C ILE A 240 -11.86 -31.02 -5.51
N ASP A 241 -11.69 -32.20 -6.10
CA ASP A 241 -11.77 -33.46 -5.36
C ASP A 241 -10.53 -33.73 -4.51
N ASN A 242 -9.35 -33.29 -4.97
CA ASN A 242 -8.06 -33.49 -4.30
C ASN A 242 -7.64 -32.32 -3.39
N VAL A 243 -8.55 -31.40 -3.04
CA VAL A 243 -8.19 -30.19 -2.27
C VAL A 243 -7.59 -30.49 -0.90
N ASN A 244 -8.07 -31.55 -0.24
CA ASN A 244 -7.57 -31.99 1.05
C ASN A 244 -6.13 -32.51 0.95
N GLU A 245 -5.81 -33.20 -0.13
CA GLU A 245 -4.47 -33.73 -0.39
C GLU A 245 -3.49 -32.57 -0.63
N ILE A 246 -3.87 -31.58 -1.45
CA ILE A 246 -3.07 -30.37 -1.69
C ILE A 246 -2.82 -29.62 -0.38
N ALA A 247 -3.86 -29.41 0.43
CA ALA A 247 -3.75 -28.71 1.70
C ALA A 247 -2.91 -29.48 2.72
N GLN A 248 -3.07 -30.81 2.82
CA GLN A 248 -2.27 -31.65 3.70
C GLN A 248 -0.80 -31.66 3.27
N LYS A 249 -0.51 -31.84 1.98
CA LYS A 249 0.86 -31.76 1.45
C LYS A 249 1.51 -30.42 1.80
N GLY A 250 0.79 -29.32 1.63
CA GLY A 250 1.25 -27.98 2.03
C GLY A 250 1.52 -27.83 3.53
N LEU A 251 0.61 -28.32 4.38
CA LEU A 251 0.79 -28.29 5.84
C LEU A 251 1.93 -29.19 6.32
N HIS A 252 2.09 -30.38 5.73
CA HIS A 252 3.20 -31.29 6.02
C HIS A 252 4.54 -30.68 5.62
N ALA A 253 4.62 -30.02 4.47
CA ALA A 253 5.83 -29.32 4.03
C ALA A 253 6.22 -28.15 4.97
N LEU A 254 5.24 -27.51 5.62
CA LEU A 254 5.51 -26.46 6.63
C LEU A 254 5.96 -27.01 7.98
N GLY A 255 5.68 -28.29 8.27
CA GLY A 255 5.95 -28.91 9.56
C GLY A 255 5.08 -28.38 10.71
N PRO A 256 5.43 -28.70 11.98
CA PRO A 256 4.69 -28.24 13.15
C PRO A 256 4.74 -26.71 13.31
N VAL A 257 3.78 -26.14 14.04
CA VAL A 257 3.71 -24.70 14.30
C VAL A 257 4.93 -24.25 15.09
N LYS A 258 5.76 -23.40 14.48
CA LYS A 258 7.01 -22.92 15.07
C LYS A 258 6.77 -21.82 16.11
N ARG A 259 7.78 -21.55 16.95
CA ARG A 259 7.71 -20.50 17.97
C ARG A 259 7.47 -19.12 17.34
N GLU A 260 8.15 -18.86 16.23
CA GLU A 260 8.12 -17.59 15.50
C GLU A 260 6.72 -17.32 14.94
N GLU A 261 6.02 -18.36 14.48
CA GLU A 261 4.62 -18.26 14.03
C GLU A 261 3.70 -17.85 15.18
N LYS A 262 3.86 -18.47 16.37
CA LYS A 262 3.06 -18.14 17.55
C LYS A 262 3.30 -16.71 18.02
N LEU A 263 4.56 -16.30 18.09
CA LEU A 263 4.94 -14.94 18.48
C LEU A 263 4.42 -13.91 17.47
N LEU A 264 4.52 -14.19 16.18
CA LEU A 264 3.98 -13.30 15.15
C LEU A 264 2.47 -13.12 15.29
N ILE A 265 1.71 -14.19 15.56
CA ILE A 265 0.26 -14.09 15.84
C ILE A 265 0.01 -13.19 17.06
N VAL A 266 0.72 -13.41 18.16
CA VAL A 266 0.55 -12.63 19.39
C VAL A 266 0.79 -11.14 19.13
N PHE A 267 1.93 -10.78 18.54
CA PHE A 267 2.26 -9.39 18.27
C PHE A 267 1.37 -8.75 17.21
N PHE A 268 0.91 -9.52 16.23
CA PHE A 268 -0.06 -9.06 15.25
C PHE A 268 -1.40 -8.69 15.90
N VAL A 269 -1.92 -9.57 16.77
CA VAL A 269 -3.15 -9.30 17.53
C VAL A 269 -2.98 -8.09 18.44
N LEU A 270 -1.85 -7.98 19.15
CA LEU A 270 -1.56 -6.82 19.99
C LEU A 270 -1.46 -5.53 19.18
N GLY A 271 -0.85 -5.56 17.99
CA GLY A 271 -0.77 -4.42 17.08
C GLY A 271 -2.15 -3.95 16.61
N ILE A 272 -3.02 -4.88 16.21
CA ILE A 272 -4.42 -4.59 15.86
C ILE A 272 -5.15 -3.97 17.04
N LEU A 273 -5.05 -4.57 18.24
CA LEU A 273 -5.69 -4.03 19.43
C LEU A 273 -5.18 -2.63 19.77
N GLY A 274 -3.87 -2.38 19.63
CA GLY A 274 -3.28 -1.06 19.80
C GLY A 274 -3.84 -0.02 18.84
N TRP A 275 -3.99 -0.35 17.56
CA TRP A 275 -4.63 0.53 16.59
C TRP A 275 -6.11 0.74 16.84
N MET A 276 -6.84 -0.32 17.21
CA MET A 276 -8.27 -0.25 17.49
C MET A 276 -8.58 0.62 18.70
N THR A 277 -7.74 0.53 19.74
CA THR A 277 -7.91 1.25 20.99
C THR A 277 -7.25 2.63 20.98
N GLY A 278 -6.51 3.01 19.93
CA GLY A 278 -5.78 4.28 19.85
C GLY A 278 -6.62 5.53 20.12
N SER A 279 -7.89 5.53 19.72
CA SER A 279 -8.83 6.63 20.03
C SER A 279 -9.19 6.75 21.52
N VAL A 280 -9.06 5.67 22.29
CA VAL A 280 -9.34 5.59 23.74
C VAL A 280 -8.05 5.76 24.54
N THR A 281 -6.96 5.13 24.11
CA THR A 281 -5.66 5.13 24.80
C THR A 281 -4.83 6.38 24.51
N GLY A 282 -5.18 7.14 23.47
CA GLY A 282 -4.38 8.28 22.98
C GLY A 282 -3.10 7.87 22.26
N ILE A 283 -2.85 6.57 22.06
CA ILE A 283 -1.65 6.07 21.40
C ILE A 283 -1.84 6.20 19.89
N ALA A 284 -1.00 7.01 19.24
CA ALA A 284 -0.98 7.16 17.79
C ALA A 284 -0.61 5.84 17.08
N PHE A 285 -1.09 5.67 15.84
CA PHE A 285 -0.89 4.43 15.10
C PHE A 285 0.57 4.14 14.72
N ILE A 286 1.38 5.19 14.56
CA ILE A 286 2.81 5.09 14.21
C ILE A 286 3.61 4.37 15.32
N PRO A 287 3.62 4.84 16.58
CA PRO A 287 4.26 4.14 17.68
C PRO A 287 3.88 2.66 17.81
N VAL A 288 2.60 2.32 17.61
CA VAL A 288 2.13 0.92 17.67
C VAL A 288 2.83 0.06 16.61
N GLY A 289 2.94 0.55 15.36
CA GLY A 289 3.64 -0.19 14.30
C GLY A 289 5.14 -0.33 14.54
N LEU A 290 5.79 0.72 15.07
CA LEU A 290 7.22 0.67 15.42
C LEU A 290 7.47 -0.30 16.58
N ALA A 291 6.61 -0.29 17.61
CA ALA A 291 6.67 -1.23 18.72
C ALA A 291 6.42 -2.68 18.28
N PHE A 292 5.54 -2.88 17.30
CA PHE A 292 5.33 -4.19 16.68
C PHE A 292 6.62 -4.69 16.02
N LEU A 293 7.25 -3.90 15.14
CA LEU A 293 8.53 -4.29 14.54
C LEU A 293 9.61 -4.55 15.60
N ALA A 294 9.73 -3.66 16.60
CA ALA A 294 10.69 -3.82 17.68
C ALA A 294 10.48 -5.13 18.44
N SER A 295 9.23 -5.54 18.67
CA SER A 295 8.89 -6.82 19.30
C SER A 295 9.32 -8.01 18.45
N LEU A 296 9.13 -7.96 17.13
CA LEU A 296 9.59 -9.01 16.22
C LEU A 296 11.11 -9.19 16.24
N LEU A 297 11.86 -8.09 16.35
CA LEU A 297 13.32 -8.11 16.43
C LEU A 297 13.80 -8.59 17.81
N LEU A 298 13.23 -8.05 18.89
CA LEU A 298 13.59 -8.39 20.28
C LEU A 298 13.40 -9.89 20.55
N PHE A 299 12.31 -10.47 20.06
CA PHE A 299 11.99 -11.88 20.24
C PHE A 299 12.56 -12.78 19.14
N ARG A 300 13.40 -12.24 18.24
CA ARG A 300 14.07 -12.97 17.15
C ARG A 300 13.11 -13.69 16.19
N VAL A 301 11.91 -13.14 15.99
CA VAL A 301 11.03 -13.53 14.88
C VAL A 301 11.61 -13.06 13.55
N LEU A 302 12.27 -11.88 13.57
CA LEU A 302 13.07 -11.34 12.49
C LEU A 302 14.53 -11.19 12.95
N SER A 303 15.48 -11.48 12.07
CA SER A 303 16.88 -11.08 12.24
C SER A 303 17.14 -9.71 11.58
N TRP A 304 18.24 -9.05 11.95
CA TRP A 304 18.66 -7.82 11.26
C TRP A 304 18.96 -8.05 9.78
N ASN A 305 19.46 -9.24 9.41
CA ASN A 305 19.68 -9.59 8.00
C ASN A 305 18.36 -9.68 7.22
N ASP A 306 17.27 -10.14 7.86
CA ASP A 306 15.93 -10.12 7.25
C ASP A 306 15.48 -8.69 6.95
N VAL A 307 15.76 -7.76 7.87
CA VAL A 307 15.46 -6.32 7.69
C VAL A 307 16.25 -5.73 6.52
N VAL A 308 17.57 -5.92 6.50
CA VAL A 308 18.45 -5.38 5.46
C VAL A 308 18.15 -6.00 4.09
N SER A 309 17.74 -7.27 4.05
CA SER A 309 17.42 -7.95 2.79
C SER A 309 16.05 -7.57 2.20
N GLU A 310 15.21 -6.84 2.92
CA GLU A 310 13.89 -6.42 2.44
C GLU A 310 13.98 -5.22 1.49
N LYS A 311 14.42 -5.48 0.26
CA LYS A 311 14.68 -4.47 -0.78
C LYS A 311 13.50 -3.52 -1.02
N SER A 312 12.26 -4.03 -0.98
CA SER A 312 11.07 -3.21 -1.19
C SER A 312 10.88 -2.16 -0.10
N ALA A 313 11.26 -2.47 1.15
CA ALA A 313 11.21 -1.51 2.25
C ALA A 313 12.21 -0.36 2.00
N TRP A 314 13.44 -0.67 1.57
CA TRP A 314 14.49 0.31 1.30
C TRP A 314 14.23 1.14 0.03
N GLN A 315 13.71 0.51 -1.02
CA GLN A 315 13.26 1.26 -2.19
C GLN A 315 12.18 2.27 -1.80
N THR A 316 11.21 1.84 -0.99
CA THR A 316 10.14 2.71 -0.48
C THR A 316 10.69 3.80 0.40
N PHE A 317 11.61 3.51 1.31
CA PHE A 317 12.27 4.52 2.13
C PHE A 317 12.85 5.66 1.31
N VAL A 318 13.62 5.33 0.27
CA VAL A 318 14.32 6.30 -0.56
C VAL A 318 13.34 7.20 -1.30
N TRP A 319 12.41 6.60 -2.06
CA TRP A 319 11.52 7.42 -2.89
C TRP A 319 10.47 8.17 -2.06
N TYR A 320 9.93 7.51 -1.03
CA TYR A 320 8.88 8.11 -0.21
C TYR A 320 9.44 9.16 0.74
N GLY A 321 10.62 8.93 1.33
CA GLY A 321 11.28 9.93 2.18
C GLY A 321 11.57 11.23 1.43
N ALA A 322 12.09 11.12 0.21
CA ALA A 322 12.31 12.26 -0.69
C ALA A 322 11.01 13.03 -0.98
N PHE A 323 10.00 12.29 -1.43
CA PHE A 323 8.72 12.83 -1.84
C PHE A 323 7.96 13.48 -0.67
N TYR A 324 7.92 12.80 0.47
CA TYR A 324 7.24 13.26 1.68
C TYR A 324 7.92 14.51 2.26
N GLY A 325 9.26 14.56 2.27
CA GLY A 325 10.02 15.73 2.72
C GLY A 325 9.65 16.98 1.92
N CYS A 326 9.65 16.88 0.60
CA CYS A 326 9.26 17.98 -0.27
C CYS A 326 7.79 18.37 -0.09
N ALA A 327 6.88 17.39 0.06
CA ALA A 327 5.47 17.66 0.32
C ALA A 327 5.25 18.46 1.62
N VAL A 328 5.92 18.07 2.71
CA VAL A 328 5.84 18.81 3.99
C VAL A 328 6.47 20.20 3.86
N ALA A 329 7.59 20.34 3.14
CA ALA A 329 8.20 21.64 2.89
C ALA A 329 7.27 22.58 2.10
N LEU A 330 6.54 22.05 1.12
CA LEU A 330 5.51 22.79 0.38
C LEU A 330 4.34 23.20 1.27
N SER A 331 3.89 22.31 2.17
CA SER A 331 2.85 22.62 3.15
C SER A 331 3.26 23.79 4.04
N LYS A 332 4.45 23.71 4.66
CA LYS A 332 5.00 24.78 5.51
C LYS A 332 5.21 26.09 4.75
N GLY A 333 5.56 26.00 3.47
CA GLY A 333 5.69 27.15 2.58
C GLY A 333 4.35 27.75 2.12
N GLY A 334 3.20 27.22 2.56
CA GLY A 334 1.87 27.73 2.21
C GLY A 334 1.39 27.36 0.80
N PHE A 335 2.12 26.51 0.06
CA PHE A 335 1.82 26.22 -1.34
C PHE A 335 0.45 25.56 -1.52
N TYR A 336 0.07 24.61 -0.68
CA TYR A 336 -1.22 23.92 -0.83
C TYR A 336 -2.41 24.85 -0.58
N LEU A 337 -2.31 25.78 0.38
CA LEU A 337 -3.34 26.79 0.63
C LEU A 337 -3.45 27.77 -0.54
N TYR A 338 -2.32 28.21 -1.09
CA TYR A 338 -2.28 28.99 -2.32
C TYR A 338 -2.96 28.26 -3.48
N LEU A 339 -2.61 26.98 -3.69
CA LEU A 339 -3.16 26.15 -4.75
C LEU A 339 -4.68 25.97 -4.61
N VAL A 340 -5.19 25.78 -3.38
CA VAL A 340 -6.63 25.75 -3.11
C VAL A 340 -7.29 27.06 -3.54
N GLY A 341 -6.68 28.22 -3.24
CA GLY A 341 -7.17 29.52 -3.70
C GLY A 341 -7.25 29.62 -5.22
N VAL A 342 -6.24 29.13 -5.93
CA VAL A 342 -6.24 29.09 -7.41
C VAL A 342 -7.34 28.17 -7.93
N ILE A 343 -7.45 26.95 -7.40
CA ILE A 343 -8.45 25.97 -7.84
C ILE A 343 -9.87 26.49 -7.60
N LYS A 344 -10.11 27.16 -6.47
CA LYS A 344 -11.44 27.71 -6.13
C LYS A 344 -11.95 28.71 -7.17
N ASN A 345 -11.08 29.40 -7.89
CA ASN A 345 -11.48 30.31 -8.97
C ASN A 345 -12.08 29.59 -10.19
N TYR A 346 -11.79 28.30 -10.37
CA TYR A 346 -12.25 27.49 -11.50
C TYR A 346 -13.23 26.39 -11.09
N LEU A 347 -13.11 25.90 -9.87
CA LEU A 347 -13.91 24.81 -9.31
C LEU A 347 -14.25 25.11 -7.85
N ASP A 348 -15.33 25.89 -7.65
CA ASP A 348 -15.88 26.12 -6.30
C ASP A 348 -16.96 25.09 -5.98
N LEU A 349 -16.62 24.12 -5.13
CA LEU A 349 -17.55 23.09 -4.65
C LEU A 349 -18.25 23.48 -3.34
N SER A 350 -18.01 24.69 -2.80
CA SER A 350 -18.53 25.11 -1.48
C SER A 350 -20.05 25.23 -1.42
N GLN A 351 -20.71 25.41 -2.56
CA GLN A 351 -22.16 25.49 -2.67
C GLN A 351 -22.82 24.11 -2.87
N LEU A 352 -22.02 23.06 -3.11
CA LEU A 352 -22.54 21.71 -3.30
C LEU A 352 -22.67 20.99 -1.95
N SER A 353 -23.60 20.03 -1.90
CA SER A 353 -23.59 19.06 -0.80
C SER A 353 -22.29 18.25 -0.81
N GLU A 354 -21.85 17.78 0.35
CA GLU A 354 -20.62 16.98 0.49
C GLU A 354 -20.61 15.77 -0.45
N ILE A 355 -21.74 15.08 -0.60
CA ILE A 355 -21.88 13.91 -1.49
C ILE A 355 -21.73 14.33 -2.95
N SER A 356 -22.33 15.45 -3.35
CA SER A 356 -22.20 15.98 -4.70
C SER A 356 -20.76 16.39 -5.00
N ALA A 357 -20.09 17.05 -4.05
CA ALA A 357 -18.69 17.43 -4.16
C ALA A 357 -17.79 16.18 -4.32
N ILE A 358 -17.99 15.15 -3.50
CA ILE A 358 -17.28 13.86 -3.62
C ILE A 358 -17.55 13.23 -5.00
N GLY A 359 -18.79 13.24 -5.47
CA GLY A 359 -19.15 12.71 -6.78
C GLY A 359 -18.41 13.40 -7.93
N VAL A 360 -18.33 14.73 -7.90
CA VAL A 360 -17.56 15.52 -8.87
C VAL A 360 -16.08 15.17 -8.81
N LEU A 361 -15.49 15.08 -7.61
CA LEU A 361 -14.08 14.73 -7.44
C LEU A 361 -13.77 13.31 -7.95
N ILE A 362 -14.66 12.35 -7.70
CA ILE A 362 -14.53 10.98 -8.25
C ILE A 362 -14.61 11.01 -9.77
N PHE A 363 -15.57 11.74 -10.35
CA PHE A 363 -15.71 11.86 -11.80
C PHE A 363 -14.45 12.45 -12.44
N ILE A 364 -13.93 13.55 -11.90
CA ILE A 364 -12.67 14.15 -12.37
C ILE A 364 -11.52 13.14 -12.25
N SER A 365 -11.42 12.44 -11.11
CA SER A 365 -10.37 11.43 -10.93
C SER A 365 -10.46 10.27 -11.93
N LEU A 366 -11.66 9.89 -12.37
CA LEU A 366 -11.87 8.86 -13.38
C LEU A 366 -11.59 9.38 -14.80
N ALA A 367 -11.94 10.63 -15.09
CA ALA A 367 -11.74 11.25 -16.40
C ALA A 367 -10.25 11.51 -16.74
N VAL A 368 -9.40 11.61 -15.72
CA VAL A 368 -7.96 11.87 -15.86
C VAL A 368 -7.13 10.57 -15.86
N ARG A 369 -7.73 9.41 -15.55
CA ARG A 369 -7.10 8.09 -15.69
C ARG A 369 -7.25 7.57 -17.11
#